data_AF-A0A397BB30-F1
#
_entry.id   AF-A0A397BB30-F1
#
_cell.length_a   1.000
_cell.length_b   1.000
_cell.length_c   1.000
_cell.angle_alpha   90.00
_cell.angle_beta   90.00
_cell.angle_gamma   90.00
#
_symmetry.space_group_name_H-M   'P 1'
#
loop_
_entity.id
_entity.type
_entity.pdbx_description
1 polymer ?
#
loop_
_entity_poly.entity_id
_entity_poly.type
_entity_poly.pdbx_seq_one_letter_code
_entity_poly.pdbx_strand_id
1 'polypeptide(L)'
;MLNEQNGNPGDVDFQRMIKQFRDQDHQEQPYATKANVQITICVRKRPVNKREVKGKDYDCVTCWHPKVIIHDCKLKVDGITKYLDSNAFEFDHSFDEFTSNETVYKYTAQPLIQFVFNECGRATVFAYVSREVALGICNMSHNALWNDL
;
A
#
# COMPACT_ATOMS: atom_id res chain seq x y z
N MET A 1 -10.16 -26.92 14.94
CA MET A 1 -10.08 -27.81 13.76
C MET A 1 -10.97 -27.38 12.58
N LEU A 2 -11.95 -26.46 12.74
CA LEU A 2 -12.78 -25.96 11.63
C LEU A 2 -12.01 -25.05 10.63
N ASN A 3 -11.03 -24.26 11.12
CA ASN A 3 -10.34 -23.26 10.30
C ASN A 3 -9.30 -23.84 9.33
N GLU A 4 -8.69 -24.98 9.65
CA GLU A 4 -7.80 -25.70 8.73
C GLU A 4 -8.58 -26.43 7.63
N GLN A 5 -9.83 -26.85 7.90
CA GLN A 5 -10.72 -27.47 6.91
C GLN A 5 -11.29 -26.45 5.91
N ASN A 6 -11.40 -25.18 6.31
CA ASN A 6 -11.86 -24.08 5.45
C ASN A 6 -10.72 -23.38 4.68
N GLY A 7 -9.47 -23.84 4.80
CA GLY A 7 -8.35 -23.27 4.05
C GLY A 7 -7.90 -21.88 4.53
N ASN A 8 -8.15 -21.53 5.80
CA ASN A 8 -7.65 -20.30 6.44
C ASN A 8 -6.52 -20.64 7.43
N PRO A 9 -5.28 -20.82 6.94
CA PRO A 9 -4.15 -21.10 7.79
C PRO A 9 -3.63 -19.80 8.44
N GLY A 10 -3.29 -19.83 9.74
CA GLY A 10 -2.73 -18.68 10.49
C GLY A 10 -3.35 -18.50 11.87
N ASP A 11 -3.03 -17.39 12.55
CA ASP A 11 -3.63 -17.06 13.85
C ASP A 11 -5.04 -16.50 13.66
N VAL A 12 -6.02 -17.36 13.96
CA VAL A 12 -7.44 -17.13 13.71
C VAL A 12 -8.03 -15.98 14.51
N ASP A 13 -7.41 -15.65 15.66
CA ASP A 13 -7.84 -14.53 16.48
C ASP A 13 -7.43 -13.22 15.83
N PHE A 14 -6.17 -13.10 15.39
CA PHE A 14 -5.70 -11.91 14.67
C PHE A 14 -6.45 -11.72 13.34
N GLN A 15 -6.69 -12.78 12.59
CA GLN A 15 -7.51 -12.72 11.37
C GLN A 15 -8.92 -12.19 11.66
N ARG A 16 -9.55 -12.61 12.76
CA ARG A 16 -10.87 -12.12 13.17
C ARG A 16 -10.81 -10.65 13.58
N MET A 17 -9.81 -10.25 14.36
CA MET A 17 -9.64 -8.86 14.78
C MET A 17 -9.41 -7.92 13.59
N ILE A 18 -8.59 -8.34 12.61
CA ILE A 18 -8.33 -7.56 11.39
C ILE A 18 -9.60 -7.48 10.54
N LYS A 19 -10.35 -8.58 10.40
CA LYS A 19 -11.63 -8.56 9.70
C LYS A 19 -12.62 -7.59 10.36
N GLN A 20 -12.73 -7.63 11.69
CA GLN A 20 -13.57 -6.69 12.44
C GLN A 20 -13.14 -5.24 12.25
N PHE A 21 -11.83 -4.97 12.14
CA PHE A 21 -11.31 -3.64 11.80
C PHE A 21 -11.74 -3.22 10.40
N ARG A 22 -11.62 -4.12 9.41
CA ARG A 22 -11.99 -3.86 8.01
C ARG A 22 -13.48 -3.64 7.79
N ASP A 23 -14.32 -4.28 8.61
CA ASP A 23 -15.77 -4.15 8.57
C ASP A 23 -16.28 -2.81 9.18
N GLN A 24 -15.39 -2.00 9.79
CA GLN A 24 -15.76 -0.68 10.30
C GLN A 24 -16.05 0.30 9.15
N ASP A 25 -16.96 1.25 9.41
CA ASP A 25 -17.23 2.33 8.47
C ASP A 25 -15.97 3.17 8.26
N HIS A 26 -15.62 3.39 7.00
CA HIS A 26 -14.43 4.13 6.60
C HIS A 26 -14.75 4.95 5.35
N GLN A 27 -14.06 6.07 5.19
CA GLN A 27 -14.19 6.92 4.02
C GLN A 27 -12.96 6.73 3.13
N GLU A 28 -13.20 6.23 1.92
CA GLU A 28 -12.21 6.25 0.85
C GLU A 28 -12.40 7.49 -0.02
N GLN A 29 -11.29 8.11 -0.38
CA GLN A 29 -11.30 9.21 -1.33
C GLN A 29 -11.23 8.66 -2.77
N PRO A 30 -11.70 9.43 -3.76
CA PRO A 30 -11.42 9.11 -5.15
C PRO A 30 -9.98 9.51 -5.52
N TYR A 31 -9.36 8.73 -6.42
CA TYR A 31 -8.06 9.09 -6.98
C TYR A 31 -8.14 10.38 -7.79
N ALA A 32 -7.29 11.36 -7.47
CA ALA A 32 -7.23 12.63 -8.16
C ALA A 32 -5.78 13.05 -8.47
N THR A 33 -5.50 13.47 -9.69
CA THR A 33 -4.20 14.06 -10.03
C THR A 33 -4.12 15.46 -9.40
N LYS A 34 -3.20 15.65 -8.46
CA LYS A 34 -2.96 16.96 -7.85
C LYS A 34 -2.17 17.84 -8.83
N ALA A 35 -2.65 19.05 -9.09
CA ALA A 35 -1.92 20.03 -9.89
C ALA A 35 -0.71 20.57 -9.10
N ASN A 36 0.41 20.83 -9.79
CA ASN A 36 1.62 21.46 -9.24
C ASN A 36 2.38 20.67 -8.16
N VAL A 37 2.27 19.33 -8.13
CA VAL A 37 3.01 18.51 -7.17
C VAL A 37 4.31 17.99 -7.80
N GLN A 38 5.46 18.37 -7.24
CA GLN A 38 6.78 17.98 -7.77
C GLN A 38 7.16 16.53 -7.44
N ILE A 39 6.68 16.01 -6.30
CA ILE A 39 6.95 14.65 -5.82
C ILE A 39 5.64 14.00 -5.43
N THR A 40 5.32 12.87 -6.04
CA THR A 40 4.14 12.06 -5.72
C THR A 40 4.59 10.76 -5.09
N ILE A 41 4.12 10.48 -3.87
CA ILE A 41 4.42 9.26 -3.12
C ILE A 41 3.21 8.33 -3.19
N CYS A 42 3.41 7.16 -3.77
CA CYS A 42 2.37 6.20 -4.04
C CYS A 42 2.68 4.86 -3.38
N VAL A 43 1.70 4.23 -2.77
CA VAL A 43 1.82 2.87 -2.24
C VAL A 43 0.90 1.93 -2.99
N ARG A 44 1.38 0.72 -3.29
CA ARG A 44 0.57 -0.37 -3.80
C ARG A 44 0.71 -1.60 -2.90
N LYS A 45 -0.40 -2.01 -2.31
CA LYS A 45 -0.54 -3.31 -1.66
C LYS A 45 -0.64 -4.38 -2.74
N ARG A 46 0.05 -5.50 -2.53
CA ARG A 46 -0.07 -6.67 -3.42
C ARG A 46 -1.05 -7.69 -2.83
N PRO A 47 -1.72 -8.50 -3.66
CA PRO A 47 -2.45 -9.66 -3.18
C PRO A 47 -1.54 -10.62 -2.41
N VAL A 48 -2.11 -11.33 -1.43
CA VAL A 48 -1.44 -12.45 -0.75
C VAL A 48 -1.12 -13.54 -1.75
N ASN A 49 0.12 -14.02 -1.76
CA ASN A 49 0.57 -15.00 -2.73
C ASN A 49 0.30 -16.44 -2.24
N LYS A 50 0.31 -17.42 -3.17
CA LYS A 50 0.05 -18.84 -2.83
C LYS A 50 1.05 -19.44 -1.84
N ARG A 51 2.29 -18.93 -1.78
CA ARG A 51 3.31 -19.42 -0.84
C ARG A 51 3.01 -18.97 0.59
N GLU A 52 2.49 -17.75 0.76
CA GLU A 52 2.07 -17.18 2.04
C GLU A 52 0.86 -17.91 2.61
N VAL A 53 -0.13 -18.18 1.74
CA VAL A 53 -1.26 -19.04 2.12
C VAL A 53 -0.77 -20.40 2.59
N LYS A 54 0.15 -21.05 1.86
CA LYS A 54 0.74 -22.33 2.29
C LYS A 54 1.54 -22.22 3.60
N GLY A 55 2.19 -21.08 3.81
CA GLY A 55 2.98 -20.75 5.00
C GLY A 55 2.14 -20.46 6.25
N LYS A 56 0.80 -20.42 6.12
CA LYS A 56 -0.10 -19.99 7.20
C LYS A 56 0.08 -18.52 7.60
N ASP A 57 0.59 -17.71 6.68
CA ASP A 57 0.67 -16.26 6.84
C ASP A 57 -0.72 -15.63 6.65
N TYR A 58 -0.96 -14.49 7.28
CA TYR A 58 -2.20 -13.73 7.17
C TYR A 58 -1.93 -12.28 6.79
N ASP A 59 -2.90 -11.65 6.14
CA ASP A 59 -2.80 -10.28 5.65
C ASP A 59 -3.00 -9.27 6.80
N CYS A 60 -1.92 -8.57 7.17
CA CYS A 60 -1.89 -7.55 8.21
C CYS A 60 -1.95 -6.11 7.66
N VAL A 61 -2.19 -5.91 6.35
CA VAL A 61 -2.22 -4.59 5.74
C VAL A 61 -3.63 -4.28 5.25
N THR A 62 -4.18 -3.15 5.67
CA THR A 62 -5.46 -2.62 5.16
C THR A 62 -5.18 -1.36 4.35
N CYS A 63 -5.78 -1.23 3.17
CA CYS A 63 -5.63 -0.06 2.31
C CYS A 63 -6.99 0.60 2.15
N TRP A 64 -7.07 1.89 2.50
CA TRP A 64 -8.26 2.72 2.39
C TRP A 64 -7.84 4.07 1.85
N HIS A 65 -8.02 4.34 0.55
CA HIS A 65 -7.38 5.50 -0.09
C HIS A 65 -7.73 6.82 0.62
N PRO A 66 -6.77 7.69 1.01
CA PRO A 66 -5.31 7.69 0.76
C PRO A 66 -4.42 7.03 1.83
N LYS A 67 -4.99 6.28 2.75
CA LYS A 67 -4.33 5.65 3.88
C LYS A 67 -3.95 4.19 3.62
N VAL A 68 -2.86 3.78 4.24
CA VAL A 68 -2.47 2.38 4.41
C VAL A 68 -2.27 2.15 5.90
N ILE A 69 -2.98 1.16 6.43
CA ILE A 69 -2.96 0.78 7.83
C ILE A 69 -2.17 -0.53 7.97
N ILE A 70 -1.15 -0.50 8.81
CA ILE A 70 -0.37 -1.68 9.19
C ILE A 70 -0.87 -2.17 10.55
N HIS A 71 -1.31 -3.43 10.62
CA HIS A 71 -1.80 -4.07 11.83
C HIS A 71 -0.69 -4.89 12.50
N ASP A 72 -0.01 -4.32 13.49
CA ASP A 72 0.91 -5.09 14.30
C ASP A 72 0.12 -6.02 15.23
N CYS A 73 0.31 -7.32 15.04
CA CYS A 73 -0.30 -8.36 15.85
C CYS A 73 0.57 -8.63 17.08
N LYS A 74 0.16 -8.10 18.24
CA LYS A 74 0.96 -8.11 19.47
C LYS A 74 0.29 -8.93 20.58
N LEU A 75 1.11 -9.41 21.51
CA LEU A 75 0.68 -10.04 22.76
C LEU A 75 0.97 -9.08 23.91
N LYS A 76 0.03 -8.95 24.84
CA LYS A 76 0.27 -8.20 26.08
C LYS A 76 1.34 -8.91 26.91
N VAL A 77 1.84 -8.19 27.92
CA VAL A 77 2.87 -8.69 28.87
C VAL A 77 2.43 -9.97 29.60
N ASP A 78 1.12 -10.21 29.69
CA ASP A 78 0.55 -11.43 30.23
C ASP A 78 0.81 -12.69 29.38
N GLY A 79 1.30 -12.53 28.14
CA GLY A 79 1.61 -13.62 27.21
C GLY A 79 0.38 -14.32 26.62
N ILE A 80 -0.84 -13.85 26.93
CA ILE A 80 -2.09 -14.52 26.55
C ILE A 80 -3.00 -13.57 25.77
N THR A 81 -3.13 -12.32 26.22
CA THR A 81 -4.08 -11.39 25.61
C THR A 81 -3.52 -10.84 24.31
N LYS A 82 -4.14 -11.22 23.19
CA LYS A 82 -3.84 -10.68 21.85
C LYS A 82 -4.46 -9.31 21.66
N TYR A 83 -3.74 -8.42 20.97
CA TYR A 83 -4.26 -7.14 20.55
C TYR A 83 -3.66 -6.70 19.21
N LEU A 84 -4.38 -5.83 18.50
CA LEU A 84 -3.88 -5.17 17.31
C LEU A 84 -3.43 -3.75 17.65
N ASP A 85 -2.27 -3.38 17.16
CA ASP A 85 -1.79 -1.99 17.15
C ASP A 85 -1.77 -1.54 15.68
N SER A 86 -2.70 -0.65 15.32
CA SER A 86 -3.00 -0.31 13.93
C SER A 86 -2.47 1.07 13.59
N ASN A 87 -1.40 1.13 12.81
CA ASN A 87 -0.71 2.36 12.44
C ASN A 87 -1.12 2.79 11.03
N ALA A 88 -1.73 3.98 10.91
CA ALA A 88 -2.16 4.53 9.63
C ALA A 88 -1.10 5.49 9.06
N PHE A 89 -0.76 5.29 7.78
CA PHE A 89 0.14 6.13 7.01
C PHE A 89 -0.62 6.70 5.81
N GLU A 90 -0.49 7.99 5.56
CA GLU A 90 -1.18 8.68 4.47
C GLU A 90 -0.21 9.01 3.34
N PHE A 91 -0.62 8.78 2.10
CA PHE A 91 0.19 8.95 0.89
C PHE A 91 -0.57 9.81 -0.13
N ASP A 92 0.08 10.19 -1.24
CA ASP A 92 -0.65 10.84 -2.33
C ASP A 92 -1.62 9.88 -3.00
N HIS A 93 -1.15 8.65 -3.25
CA HIS A 93 -1.98 7.56 -3.73
C HIS A 93 -1.71 6.27 -2.97
N SER A 94 -2.77 5.54 -2.65
CA SER A 94 -2.68 4.19 -2.09
C SER A 94 -3.61 3.26 -2.89
N PHE A 95 -3.04 2.18 -3.37
CA PHE A 95 -3.67 1.21 -4.26
C PHE A 95 -3.76 -0.11 -3.53
N ASP A 96 -4.96 -0.67 -3.46
CA ASP A 96 -5.21 -1.95 -2.83
C ASP A 96 -4.82 -3.12 -3.76
N GLU A 97 -5.01 -4.34 -3.27
CA GLU A 97 -4.73 -5.57 -4.02
C GLU A 97 -5.65 -5.77 -5.25
N PHE A 98 -6.79 -5.08 -5.30
CA PHE A 98 -7.79 -5.20 -6.37
C PHE A 98 -7.60 -4.13 -7.45
N THR A 99 -6.80 -3.10 -7.18
CA THR A 99 -6.54 -2.00 -8.10
C THR A 99 -5.78 -2.50 -9.34
N SER A 100 -6.33 -2.15 -10.51
CA SER A 100 -5.77 -2.51 -11.81
C SER A 100 -4.44 -1.79 -12.10
N ASN A 101 -3.59 -2.43 -12.93
CA ASN A 101 -2.35 -1.79 -13.40
C ASN A 101 -2.63 -0.51 -14.20
N GLU A 102 -3.75 -0.44 -14.91
CA GLU A 102 -4.15 0.74 -15.68
C GLU A 102 -4.43 1.93 -14.75
N THR A 103 -5.18 1.70 -13.67
CA THR A 103 -5.44 2.71 -12.64
C THR A 103 -4.14 3.18 -11.99
N VAL A 104 -3.26 2.25 -11.59
CA VAL A 104 -1.95 2.61 -11.03
C VAL A 104 -1.16 3.47 -12.01
N TYR A 105 -1.05 3.06 -13.28
CA TYR A 105 -0.33 3.82 -14.30
C TYR A 105 -0.89 5.23 -14.49
N LYS A 106 -2.22 5.36 -14.55
CA LYS A 106 -2.94 6.63 -14.74
C LYS A 106 -2.61 7.67 -13.68
N TYR A 107 -2.47 7.25 -12.43
CA TYR A 107 -2.22 8.15 -11.30
C TYR A 107 -0.75 8.21 -10.85
N THR A 108 0.16 7.51 -11.54
CA THR A 108 1.59 7.52 -11.21
C THR A 108 2.45 8.00 -12.36
N ALA A 109 2.59 7.18 -13.41
CA ALA A 109 3.52 7.45 -14.51
C ALA A 109 2.91 8.29 -15.64
N GLN A 110 1.60 8.20 -15.88
CA GLN A 110 0.96 8.94 -16.98
C GLN A 110 1.14 10.48 -16.89
N PRO A 111 1.01 11.13 -15.72
CA PRO A 111 1.26 12.57 -15.59
C PRO A 111 2.72 12.95 -15.91
N LEU A 112 3.67 12.06 -15.59
CA LEU A 112 5.10 12.28 -15.87
C LEU A 112 5.40 12.28 -17.36
N ILE A 113 4.70 11.46 -18.14
CA ILE A 113 4.86 11.42 -19.59
C ILE A 113 4.39 12.76 -20.18
N GLN A 114 3.22 13.25 -19.75
CA GLN A 114 2.73 14.55 -20.19
C GLN A 114 3.71 15.68 -19.84
N PHE A 115 4.31 15.64 -18.65
CA PHE A 115 5.32 16.58 -18.22
C PHE A 115 6.56 16.59 -19.12
N VAL A 116 7.11 15.41 -19.44
CA VAL A 116 8.30 15.28 -20.29
C VAL A 116 8.04 15.83 -21.71
N PHE A 117 6.87 15.54 -22.28
CA PHE A 117 6.54 15.97 -23.65
C PHE A 117 6.11 17.43 -23.77
N ASN A 118 5.38 17.97 -22.78
CA ASN A 118 4.82 19.32 -22.86
C ASN A 118 5.77 20.39 -22.29
N GLU A 119 6.49 20.07 -21.22
CA GLU A 119 7.30 21.02 -20.45
C GLU A 119 8.81 20.83 -20.67
N CYS A 120 9.20 19.86 -21.51
CA CYS A 120 10.60 19.48 -21.75
C CYS A 120 11.40 19.20 -20.46
N GLY A 121 10.72 18.76 -19.40
CA GLY A 121 11.32 18.43 -18.10
C GLY A 121 11.85 17.00 -18.02
N ARG A 122 12.49 16.66 -16.89
CA ARG A 122 12.91 15.29 -16.57
C ARG A 122 11.98 14.69 -15.54
N ALA A 123 11.64 13.42 -15.71
CA ALA A 123 10.87 12.68 -14.72
C ALA A 123 11.59 11.39 -14.33
N THR A 124 11.52 11.03 -13.05
CA THR A 124 12.13 9.84 -12.50
C THR A 124 11.11 9.08 -11.65
N VAL A 125 11.07 7.76 -11.81
CA VAL A 125 10.24 6.86 -11.00
C VAL A 125 11.15 5.91 -10.25
N PHE A 126 11.01 5.88 -8.92
CA PHE A 126 11.65 4.90 -8.05
C PHE A 126 10.60 3.89 -7.59
N ALA A 127 10.96 2.61 -7.64
CA ALA A 127 10.14 1.53 -7.10
C ALA A 127 10.91 0.81 -5.99
N TYR A 128 10.39 0.91 -4.77
CA TYR A 128 10.88 0.20 -3.61
C TYR A 128 9.92 -0.95 -3.31
N VAL A 129 10.46 -2.15 -3.14
CA VAL A 129 9.65 -3.35 -2.91
C VAL A 129 10.07 -3.99 -1.58
N SER A 130 9.10 -4.19 -0.69
CA SER A 130 9.25 -5.02 0.50
C SER A 130 8.46 -6.32 0.33
N ARG A 131 8.50 -7.19 1.35
CA ARG A 131 7.75 -8.45 1.30
C ARG A 131 6.27 -8.20 1.09
N GLU A 132 5.65 -7.21 1.72
CA GLU A 132 4.17 -7.04 1.73
C GLU A 132 3.67 -5.84 0.92
N VAL A 133 4.52 -4.85 0.68
CA VAL A 133 4.12 -3.56 0.07
C VAL A 133 5.14 -3.11 -0.97
N ALA A 134 4.65 -2.56 -2.08
CA ALA A 134 5.48 -1.79 -3.01
C ALA A 134 5.22 -0.29 -2.81
N LEU A 135 6.29 0.48 -2.59
CA LEU A 135 6.27 1.94 -2.51
C LEU A 135 6.88 2.50 -3.79
N GLY A 136 6.12 3.32 -4.52
CA GLY A 136 6.58 4.07 -5.68
C GLY A 136 6.76 5.55 -5.34
N ILE A 137 7.91 6.13 -5.68
CA ILE A 137 8.14 7.57 -5.60
C ILE A 137 8.30 8.10 -7.02
N CYS A 138 7.46 9.05 -7.42
CA CYS A 138 7.52 9.73 -8.69
C CYS A 138 8.02 11.17 -8.49
N ASN A 139 9.02 11.62 -9.25
CA ASN A 139 9.60 12.96 -9.16
C ASN A 139 9.60 13.62 -10.55
N MET A 140 9.19 14.90 -10.61
CA MET A 140 9.32 15.77 -11.77
C MET A 140 10.33 16.89 -11.47
N SER A 141 11.35 17.03 -12.31
CA SER A 141 12.33 18.12 -12.21
C SER A 141 12.42 18.94 -13.51
N HIS A 142 12.35 20.27 -13.38
CA HIS A 142 12.56 21.20 -14.50
C HIS A 142 14.04 21.47 -14.80
N ASN A 143 14.96 20.95 -13.98
CA ASN A 143 16.39 21.11 -14.19
C ASN A 143 17.18 19.84 -13.82
N ALA A 144 18.06 19.50 -14.73
CA ALA A 144 19.06 18.45 -14.62
C ALA A 144 20.20 18.85 -13.68
N LEU A 145 19.98 18.92 -12.37
CA LEU A 145 21.09 19.00 -11.42
C LEU A 145 21.63 17.57 -11.18
N TRP A 146 22.27 17.01 -12.19
CA TRP A 146 23.10 15.79 -12.09
C TRP A 146 24.58 16.09 -12.37
N ASN A 147 25.02 17.35 -12.16
CA ASN A 147 26.41 17.75 -12.32
C ASN A 147 27.15 18.02 -11.00
N ASP A 148 26.53 17.84 -9.83
CA ASP A 148 27.20 18.09 -8.53
C ASP A 148 27.03 16.92 -7.54
N LEU A 149 27.49 15.72 -7.94
CA LEU A 149 27.93 14.66 -7.02
C LEU A 149 29.32 14.18 -7.45
#